data_AF-A0A2P8CZX8-F1
#
_entry.id   AF-A0A2P8CZX8-F1
#
_cell.length_a   1.000
_cell.length_b   1.000
_cell.length_c   1.000
_cell.angle_alpha   90.00
_cell.angle_beta   90.00
_cell.angle_gamma   90.00
#
_symmetry.space_group_name_H-M   'P 1'
#
loop_
_entity.id
_entity.type
_entity.pdbx_description
1 polymer ?
#
loop_
_entity_poly.entity_id
_entity_poly.type
_entity_poly.pdbx_seq_one_letter_code
_entity_poly.pdbx_strand_id
1 'polypeptide(L)'
;MPRGGIGRHGLRPPPRRFRCVTAGRDYRDVARTQWWRAAAGAWLLGMTLEYIRYRIAEPDRAEFEAACARAAVPLASAPQCRAYELSHCEEEPGSYILRIDWTSTEDHLKGFRASDAFHAFVAEVRPYVRDIEEMRHYAPTRVAGAGAGAAEDTAPNLYEWAGGAEAWERLTEAFYREVHRDDLLEPLFRHMDAHHPHYVALWLAEVFGGPEHYTEERGGFQRMADRHLGKGITEQQRRRWISLLMDAADEVGLPADPEFRSAFTGYIEWGTRLAVANSRPGAGAAGWAPVPKWGWGVAPPRRS
;
A
#
# COMPACT_ATOMS: atom_id res chain seq x y z
N MET A 1 10.55 -54.91 -62.96
CA MET A 1 11.48 -55.88 -62.32
C MET A 1 12.88 -55.57 -62.86
N PRO A 2 13.96 -55.51 -62.07
CA PRO A 2 14.17 -55.96 -60.67
C PRO A 2 14.31 -54.77 -59.68
N ARG A 3 13.71 -54.80 -58.48
CA ARG A 3 14.11 -55.44 -57.20
C ARG A 3 15.31 -54.78 -56.48
N GLY A 4 15.00 -54.10 -55.37
CA GLY A 4 15.61 -54.38 -54.07
C GLY A 4 16.62 -53.36 -53.53
N GLY A 5 16.34 -52.80 -52.35
CA GLY A 5 17.36 -52.15 -51.51
C GLY A 5 16.84 -51.06 -50.59
N ILE A 6 16.06 -51.40 -49.56
CA ILE A 6 15.71 -50.46 -48.47
C ILE A 6 16.92 -50.34 -47.55
N GLY A 7 17.71 -49.28 -47.71
CA GLY A 7 18.74 -48.86 -46.77
C GLY A 7 18.16 -47.88 -45.74
N ARG A 8 18.00 -48.34 -44.50
CA ARG A 8 17.65 -47.48 -43.35
C ARG A 8 18.82 -46.54 -43.03
N HIS A 9 18.78 -45.31 -43.53
CA HIS A 9 19.61 -44.24 -42.99
C HIS A 9 18.98 -43.73 -41.69
N GLY A 10 19.65 -44.04 -40.57
CA GLY A 10 19.36 -43.46 -39.26
C GLY A 10 19.54 -41.94 -39.32
N LEU A 11 18.42 -41.22 -39.26
CA LEU A 11 18.38 -39.80 -38.99
C LEU A 11 18.92 -39.58 -37.57
N ARG A 12 20.16 -39.05 -37.49
CA ARG A 12 20.68 -38.45 -36.26
C ARG A 12 19.73 -37.30 -35.86
N PRO A 13 19.23 -37.24 -34.62
CA PRO A 13 18.47 -36.08 -34.17
C PRO A 13 19.37 -34.84 -34.12
N PRO A 14 18.85 -33.64 -34.42
CA PRO A 14 19.61 -32.40 -34.35
C PRO A 14 20.06 -32.11 -32.90
N PRO A 15 21.19 -31.42 -32.70
CA PRO A 15 21.67 -31.09 -31.38
C PRO A 15 20.65 -30.23 -30.62
N ARG A 16 20.60 -30.52 -29.32
CA ARG A 16 19.63 -30.04 -28.35
C ARG A 16 19.49 -28.52 -28.38
N ARG A 17 18.23 -28.10 -28.32
CA ARG A 17 17.71 -26.76 -28.05
C ARG A 17 18.70 -25.92 -27.23
N PHE A 18 19.07 -24.76 -27.77
CA PHE A 18 19.57 -23.64 -27.00
C PHE A 18 18.58 -23.38 -25.86
N ARG A 19 18.97 -23.73 -24.62
CA ARG A 19 18.35 -23.16 -23.43
C ARG A 19 18.78 -21.71 -23.40
N CYS A 20 17.90 -20.82 -23.82
CA CYS A 20 17.91 -19.45 -23.34
C CYS A 20 17.74 -19.56 -21.82
N VAL A 21 18.84 -19.42 -21.07
CA VAL A 21 18.77 -19.18 -19.64
C VAL A 21 18.36 -17.73 -19.50
N THR A 22 17.06 -17.47 -19.57
CA THR A 22 16.52 -16.27 -18.95
C THR A 22 16.75 -16.45 -17.46
N ALA A 23 17.82 -15.85 -16.94
CA ALA A 23 17.93 -15.58 -15.52
C ALA A 23 16.64 -14.82 -15.13
N GLY A 24 15.76 -15.50 -14.41
CA GLY A 24 14.58 -14.88 -13.85
C GLY A 24 15.06 -13.79 -12.90
N ARG A 25 14.97 -12.52 -13.34
CA ARG A 25 14.83 -11.43 -12.38
C ARG A 25 13.46 -11.60 -11.76
N ASP A 26 13.45 -12.07 -10.52
CA ASP A 26 12.27 -12.09 -9.68
C ASP A 26 11.84 -10.63 -9.46
N TYR A 27 10.84 -10.19 -10.23
CA TYR A 27 10.29 -8.83 -10.21
C TYR A 27 9.32 -8.67 -9.02
N ARG A 28 9.70 -9.15 -7.85
CA ARG A 28 8.85 -9.16 -6.64
C ARG A 28 9.40 -8.36 -5.46
N ASP A 29 10.61 -7.81 -5.55
CA ASP A 29 11.23 -7.18 -4.37
C ASP A 29 11.50 -5.67 -4.44
N VAL A 30 11.30 -5.02 -5.58
CA VAL A 30 11.58 -3.56 -5.72
C VAL A 30 10.34 -2.70 -5.41
N ALA A 31 9.13 -3.27 -5.44
CA ALA A 31 7.88 -2.52 -5.33
C ALA A 31 7.37 -2.28 -3.88
N ARG A 32 7.97 -2.90 -2.86
CA ARG A 32 7.57 -2.68 -1.45
C ARG A 32 8.20 -1.44 -0.81
N THR A 33 9.31 -0.93 -1.35
CA THR A 33 10.17 0.02 -0.64
C THR A 33 9.76 1.49 -0.82
N GLN A 34 8.89 1.81 -1.78
CA GLN A 34 8.51 3.21 -2.09
C GLN A 34 7.23 3.71 -1.39
N TRP A 35 6.49 2.84 -0.71
CA TRP A 35 5.14 3.16 -0.21
C TRP A 35 5.08 3.92 1.12
N TRP A 36 6.18 3.99 1.88
CA TRP A 36 6.13 4.61 3.21
C TRP A 36 6.27 6.14 3.19
N ARG A 37 6.84 6.73 2.13
CA ARG A 37 7.21 8.17 2.11
C ARG A 37 6.01 9.12 1.98
N ALA A 38 4.86 8.67 1.46
CA ALA A 38 3.70 9.54 1.25
C ALA A 38 2.69 9.57 2.41
N ALA A 39 2.67 8.57 3.31
CA ALA A 39 1.72 8.48 4.42
C ALA A 39 2.26 9.02 5.77
N ALA A 40 3.48 9.58 5.79
CA ALA A 40 4.24 9.82 7.01
C ALA A 40 4.01 11.20 7.68
N GLY A 41 2.84 11.80 7.53
CA GLY A 41 2.50 13.03 8.26
C GLY A 41 2.28 12.83 9.77
N ALA A 42 1.85 11.63 10.17
CA ALA A 42 1.39 11.36 11.55
C ALA A 42 2.31 10.44 12.39
N TRP A 43 3.36 9.86 11.81
CA TRP A 43 4.18 8.81 12.45
C TRP A 43 5.56 9.26 12.93
N LEU A 44 5.91 10.55 12.77
CA LEU A 44 7.26 11.05 13.04
C LEU A 44 7.63 11.16 14.54
N LEU A 45 6.66 11.02 15.45
CA LEU A 45 6.91 11.13 16.89
C LEU A 45 7.27 9.74 17.47
N GLY A 46 8.57 9.45 17.54
CA GLY A 46 9.12 8.27 18.23
C GLY A 46 10.19 7.50 17.46
N MET A 47 10.31 7.73 16.14
CA MET A 47 11.26 7.03 15.27
C MET A 47 12.67 7.63 15.31
N THR A 48 13.69 6.79 15.11
CA THR A 48 15.09 7.20 15.02
C THR A 48 15.64 6.87 13.64
N LEU A 49 16.37 7.81 13.02
CA LEU A 49 17.16 7.54 11.82
C LEU A 49 18.60 7.24 12.19
N GLU A 50 19.16 6.17 11.67
CA GLU A 50 20.59 5.93 11.69
C GLU A 50 21.19 6.24 10.33
N TYR A 51 22.23 7.07 10.32
CA TYR A 51 23.07 7.28 9.14
C TYR A 51 24.43 6.66 9.40
N ILE A 52 24.84 5.78 8.48
CA ILE A 52 26.18 5.21 8.42
C ILE A 52 26.82 5.70 7.12
N ARG A 53 27.86 6.53 7.25
CA ARG A 53 28.64 7.01 6.11
C ARG A 53 29.86 6.15 5.93
N TYR A 54 30.12 5.76 4.69
CA TYR A 54 31.33 5.03 4.30
C TYR A 54 32.13 5.82 3.28
N ARG A 55 33.45 5.63 3.28
CA ARG A 55 34.31 5.94 2.13
C ARG A 55 34.95 4.67 1.60
N ILE A 56 34.44 4.16 0.49
CA ILE A 56 34.87 2.90 -0.14
C ILE A 56 35.74 3.18 -1.37
N ALA A 57 36.94 2.58 -1.38
CA ALA A 57 37.88 2.68 -2.48
C ALA A 57 37.42 1.84 -3.69
N GLU A 58 37.75 2.30 -4.91
CA GLU A 58 37.76 1.44 -6.10
C GLU A 58 38.98 0.52 -5.95
N PRO A 59 38.85 -0.80 -5.74
CA PRO A 59 37.92 -1.67 -6.46
C PRO A 59 36.81 -2.32 -5.62
N ASP A 60 36.71 -1.98 -4.33
CA ASP A 60 35.90 -2.72 -3.36
C ASP A 60 34.39 -2.36 -3.42
N ARG A 61 34.02 -1.32 -4.17
CA ARG A 61 32.66 -0.74 -4.23
C ARG A 61 31.58 -1.73 -4.67
N ALA A 62 31.83 -2.48 -5.73
CA ALA A 62 30.85 -3.45 -6.23
C ALA A 62 30.59 -4.57 -5.22
N GLU A 63 31.63 -5.06 -4.54
CA GLU A 63 31.46 -6.07 -3.50
C GLU A 63 30.84 -5.46 -2.24
N PHE A 64 31.12 -4.20 -1.91
CA PHE A 64 30.48 -3.49 -0.81
C PHE A 64 28.96 -3.41 -1.02
N GLU A 65 28.51 -3.01 -2.21
CA GLU A 65 27.08 -2.98 -2.55
C GLU A 65 26.45 -4.38 -2.46
N ALA A 66 27.15 -5.42 -2.94
CA ALA A 66 26.69 -6.79 -2.83
C ALA A 66 26.62 -7.27 -1.37
N ALA A 67 27.59 -6.90 -0.53
CA ALA A 67 27.61 -7.21 0.89
C ALA A 67 26.46 -6.50 1.62
N CYS A 68 26.20 -5.22 1.33
CA CYS A 68 25.04 -4.50 1.86
C CYS A 68 23.72 -5.13 1.40
N ALA A 69 23.62 -5.62 0.16
CA ALA A 69 22.43 -6.33 -0.32
C ALA A 69 22.20 -7.65 0.44
N ARG A 70 23.26 -8.38 0.82
CA ARG A 70 23.15 -9.57 1.69
C ARG A 70 22.77 -9.18 3.12
N ALA A 71 23.38 -8.12 3.65
CA ALA A 71 23.09 -7.56 4.97
C ALA A 71 21.65 -7.01 5.11
N ALA A 72 21.02 -6.63 4.00
CA ALA A 72 19.62 -6.21 3.96
C ALA A 72 18.64 -7.33 4.37
N VAL A 73 18.99 -8.61 4.18
CA VAL A 73 18.14 -9.75 4.54
C VAL A 73 17.86 -9.82 6.05
N PRO A 74 18.86 -9.86 6.94
CA PRO A 74 18.61 -9.81 8.38
C PRO A 74 17.95 -8.51 8.83
N LEU A 75 18.27 -7.35 8.22
CA LEU A 75 17.58 -6.09 8.52
C LEU A 75 16.08 -6.17 8.22
N ALA A 76 15.70 -6.70 7.06
CA ALA A 76 14.29 -6.86 6.66
C ALA A 76 13.50 -7.79 7.59
N SER A 77 14.18 -8.73 8.26
CA SER A 77 13.54 -9.66 9.20
C SER A 77 13.37 -9.10 10.62
N ALA A 78 14.05 -8.00 10.95
CA ALA A 78 14.07 -7.46 12.30
C ALA A 78 12.85 -6.55 12.55
N PRO A 79 12.01 -6.84 13.57
CA PRO A 79 10.80 -6.04 13.85
C PRO A 79 11.10 -4.60 14.27
N GLN A 80 12.32 -4.32 14.73
CA GLN A 80 12.79 -2.98 15.08
C GLN A 80 13.15 -2.15 13.84
N CYS A 81 13.50 -2.79 12.72
CA CYS A 81 13.90 -2.13 11.48
C CYS A 81 12.66 -1.84 10.63
N ARG A 82 12.37 -0.55 10.41
CA ARG A 82 11.21 -0.10 9.65
C ARG A 82 11.49 0.09 8.17
N ALA A 83 12.67 0.61 7.85
CA ALA A 83 13.14 0.79 6.48
C ALA A 83 14.67 0.89 6.46
N TYR A 84 15.26 0.71 5.29
CA TYR A 84 16.67 0.98 5.06
C TYR A 84 16.90 1.35 3.59
N GLU A 85 17.97 2.08 3.33
CA GLU A 85 18.35 2.54 2.00
C GLU A 85 19.87 2.71 1.94
N LEU A 86 20.52 2.17 0.91
CA LEU A 86 21.91 2.48 0.58
C LEU A 86 21.94 3.40 -0.64
N SER A 87 22.68 4.49 -0.54
CA SER A 87 22.93 5.44 -1.63
C SER A 87 24.42 5.73 -1.73
N HIS A 88 24.89 6.14 -2.90
CA HIS A 88 26.21 6.74 -3.09
C HIS A 88 26.08 8.14 -3.69
N CYS A 89 27.09 8.97 -3.45
CA CYS A 89 27.17 10.32 -4.01
C CYS A 89 27.58 10.24 -5.49
N GLU A 90 26.86 10.93 -6.37
CA GLU A 90 27.19 10.96 -7.80
C GLU A 90 28.49 11.75 -8.07
N GLU A 91 28.75 12.78 -7.26
CA GLU A 91 29.95 13.62 -7.36
C GLU A 91 31.19 12.98 -6.72
N GLU A 92 31.01 12.15 -5.69
CA GLU A 92 32.06 11.37 -5.03
C GLU A 92 31.62 9.89 -4.92
N PRO A 93 31.80 9.07 -5.98
CA PRO A 93 31.26 7.70 -6.03
C PRO A 93 31.74 6.75 -4.93
N GLY A 94 32.82 7.10 -4.22
CA GLY A 94 33.28 6.34 -3.05
C GLY A 94 32.54 6.67 -1.76
N SER A 95 31.75 7.74 -1.72
CA SER A 95 30.99 8.14 -0.54
C SER A 95 29.62 7.48 -0.56
N TYR A 96 29.38 6.61 0.41
CA TYR A 96 28.10 5.92 0.58
C TYR A 96 27.40 6.34 1.85
N ILE A 97 26.07 6.35 1.82
CA ILE A 97 25.21 6.54 2.98
C ILE A 97 24.24 5.37 3.07
N LEU A 98 24.37 4.58 4.13
CA LEU A 98 23.34 3.63 4.56
C LEU A 98 22.46 4.33 5.59
N ARG A 99 21.21 4.56 5.24
CA ARG A 99 20.16 5.05 6.13
C ARG A 99 19.34 3.87 6.64
N ILE A 100 19.09 3.81 7.94
CA ILE A 100 18.18 2.82 8.54
C ILE A 100 17.18 3.54 9.44
N ASP A 101 15.90 3.21 9.28
CA ASP A 101 14.82 3.76 10.07
C ASP A 101 14.45 2.74 11.17
N TRP A 102 14.67 3.11 12.43
CA TRP A 102 14.42 2.28 13.59
C TRP A 102 13.15 2.71 14.34
N THR A 103 12.51 1.77 15.02
CA THR A 103 11.41 2.09 15.95
C THR A 103 11.81 3.07 17.04
N SER A 104 13.02 2.93 17.57
CA SER A 104 13.66 3.87 18.49
C SER A 104 15.16 3.57 18.60
N THR A 105 15.95 4.49 19.15
CA THR A 105 17.38 4.24 19.44
C THR A 105 17.54 3.09 20.44
N GLU A 106 16.66 2.98 21.42
CA GLU A 106 16.72 1.91 22.42
C GLU A 106 16.44 0.54 21.81
N ASP A 107 15.43 0.41 20.96
CA ASP A 107 15.10 -0.85 20.28
C ASP A 107 16.22 -1.31 19.36
N HIS A 108 16.90 -0.38 18.69
CA HIS A 108 18.09 -0.72 17.92
C HIS A 108 19.20 -1.24 18.85
N LEU A 109 19.58 -0.47 19.88
CA LEU A 109 20.76 -0.78 20.71
C LEU A 109 20.57 -2.00 21.61
N LYS A 110 19.37 -2.20 22.16
CA LYS A 110 19.06 -3.29 23.10
C LYS A 110 18.32 -4.44 22.44
N GLY A 111 17.55 -4.18 21.39
CA GLY A 111 16.81 -5.19 20.64
C GLY A 111 17.62 -5.75 19.50
N PHE A 112 17.80 -4.99 18.41
CA PHE A 112 18.46 -5.49 17.21
C PHE A 112 19.90 -5.91 17.49
N ARG A 113 20.73 -5.07 18.13
CA ARG A 113 22.16 -5.39 18.39
C ARG A 113 22.39 -6.58 19.31
N ALA A 114 21.38 -7.02 20.05
CA ALA A 114 21.45 -8.22 20.89
C ALA A 114 20.92 -9.48 20.19
N SER A 115 20.46 -9.37 18.94
CA SER A 115 19.79 -10.45 18.21
C SER A 115 20.72 -11.22 17.27
N ASP A 116 20.31 -12.44 16.90
CA ASP A 116 20.98 -13.23 15.87
C ASP A 116 21.00 -12.52 14.50
N ALA A 117 19.97 -11.72 14.22
CA ALA A 117 19.91 -10.92 12.99
C ALA A 117 21.04 -9.89 12.92
N PHE A 118 21.44 -9.29 14.05
CA PHE A 118 22.61 -8.41 14.09
C PHE A 118 23.91 -9.17 13.83
N HIS A 119 24.07 -10.38 14.36
CA HIS A 119 25.25 -11.20 14.08
C HIS A 119 25.36 -11.54 12.59
N ALA A 120 24.25 -11.90 11.95
CA ALA A 120 24.18 -12.13 10.51
C ALA A 120 24.47 -10.85 9.70
N PHE A 121 23.91 -9.71 10.12
CA PHE A 121 24.17 -8.41 9.49
C PHE A 121 25.66 -8.04 9.55
N VAL A 122 26.26 -8.10 10.75
CA VAL A 122 27.66 -7.76 10.96
C VAL A 122 28.57 -8.71 10.19
N ALA A 123 28.25 -9.99 10.07
CA ALA A 123 29.07 -10.93 9.30
C ALA A 123 29.30 -10.45 7.86
N GLU A 124 28.29 -9.86 7.23
CA GLU A 124 28.38 -9.34 5.86
C GLU A 124 29.16 -8.02 5.78
N VAL A 125 28.88 -7.06 6.68
CA VAL A 125 29.47 -5.70 6.59
C VAL A 125 30.79 -5.53 7.35
N ARG A 126 31.20 -6.53 8.14
CA ARG A 126 32.44 -6.50 8.95
C ARG A 126 33.70 -6.07 8.18
N PRO A 127 33.94 -6.51 6.93
CA PRO A 127 35.12 -6.08 6.18
C PRO A 127 35.24 -4.56 6.02
N TYR A 128 34.11 -3.86 6.02
CA TYR A 128 34.00 -2.43 5.72
C TYR A 128 33.85 -1.55 6.96
N VAL A 129 33.93 -2.13 8.16
CA VAL A 129 33.80 -1.37 9.43
C VAL A 129 34.89 -0.30 9.56
N ARG A 130 36.08 -0.55 9.01
CA ARG A 130 37.20 0.41 9.01
C ARG A 130 36.96 1.62 8.10
N ASP A 131 36.04 1.48 7.15
CA ASP A 131 35.75 2.48 6.13
C ASP A 131 34.57 3.39 6.52
N ILE A 132 34.04 3.21 7.74
CA ILE A 132 32.97 4.02 8.32
C ILE A 132 33.53 5.36 8.77
N GLU A 133 32.99 6.43 8.21
CA GLU A 133 33.30 7.81 8.60
C GLU A 133 32.33 8.34 9.67
N GLU A 134 31.10 7.84 9.66
CA GLU A 134 30.05 8.24 10.60
C GLU A 134 29.09 7.08 10.86
N MET A 135 28.65 6.93 12.11
CA MET A 135 27.58 6.02 12.50
C MET A 135 26.83 6.67 13.67
N ARG A 136 25.70 7.33 13.38
CA ARG A 136 24.97 8.14 14.37
C ARG A 136 23.46 8.02 14.21
N HIS A 137 22.77 8.22 15.33
CA HIS A 137 21.32 8.30 15.42
C HIS A 137 20.85 9.75 15.43
N TYR A 138 19.79 10.03 14.68
CA TYR A 138 19.18 11.34 14.53
C TYR A 138 17.68 11.25 14.78
N ALA A 139 17.16 12.21 15.54
CA ALA A 139 15.72 12.39 15.67
C ALA A 139 15.20 13.22 14.49
N PRO A 140 14.20 12.73 13.73
CA PRO A 140 13.51 13.56 12.73
C PRO A 140 12.94 14.84 13.36
N THR A 141 13.00 15.94 12.61
CA THR A 141 12.34 17.18 13.00
C THR A 141 10.99 17.32 12.30
N ARG A 142 10.21 18.34 12.64
CA ARG A 142 8.94 18.64 11.97
C ARG A 142 9.11 19.14 10.53
N VAL A 143 10.34 19.44 10.10
CA VAL A 143 10.61 19.89 8.74
C VAL A 143 10.69 18.66 7.83
N ALA A 144 9.55 18.27 7.26
CA ALA A 144 9.39 17.19 6.30
C ALA A 144 8.24 17.50 5.34
N GLY A 145 8.33 17.02 4.10
CA GLY A 145 7.29 17.19 3.09
C GLY A 145 7.63 16.48 1.79
N ALA A 146 6.62 16.21 0.97
CA ALA A 146 6.83 15.76 -0.40
C ALA A 146 7.22 16.97 -1.27
N GLY A 147 8.31 16.87 -2.02
CA GLY A 147 8.67 17.88 -3.01
C GLY A 147 7.72 17.85 -4.21
N ALA A 148 7.67 18.94 -4.99
CA ALA A 148 6.75 19.05 -6.14
C ALA A 148 6.87 17.88 -7.14
N GLY A 149 8.09 17.40 -7.41
CA GLY A 149 8.32 16.25 -8.29
C GLY A 149 7.79 14.91 -7.77
N ALA A 150 7.56 14.78 -6.46
CA ALA A 150 6.93 13.57 -5.90
C ALA A 150 5.41 13.53 -6.14
N ALA A 151 4.79 14.69 -6.43
CA ALA A 151 3.36 14.80 -6.74
C ALA A 151 3.03 14.47 -8.20
N GLU A 152 3.96 14.69 -9.13
CA GLU A 152 3.75 14.37 -10.56
C GLU A 152 3.82 12.87 -10.86
N ASP A 153 4.64 12.12 -10.11
CA ASP A 153 4.82 10.66 -10.22
C ASP A 153 3.88 9.83 -9.34
N THR A 154 3.08 10.45 -8.47
CA THR A 154 2.06 9.72 -7.70
C THR A 154 0.81 9.55 -8.54
N ALA A 155 0.30 8.31 -8.64
CA ALA A 155 -1.01 8.06 -9.24
C ALA A 155 -2.06 8.98 -8.58
N PRO A 156 -2.98 9.57 -9.36
CA PRO A 156 -4.06 10.39 -8.79
C PRO A 156 -4.78 9.59 -7.72
N ASN A 157 -5.33 10.26 -6.70
CA ASN A 157 -6.07 9.53 -5.67
C ASN A 157 -7.34 8.88 -6.27
N LEU A 158 -7.95 7.95 -5.53
CA LEU A 158 -9.13 7.22 -6.00
C LEU A 158 -10.31 8.16 -6.28
N TYR A 159 -10.43 9.26 -5.53
CA TYR A 159 -11.46 10.28 -5.76
C TYR A 159 -11.29 10.99 -7.11
N GLU A 160 -10.08 11.43 -7.43
CA GLU A 160 -9.75 12.08 -8.72
C GLU A 160 -9.92 11.09 -9.87
N TRP A 161 -9.45 9.85 -9.70
CA TRP A 161 -9.57 8.81 -10.73
C TRP A 161 -11.02 8.44 -11.04
N ALA A 162 -11.88 8.42 -10.03
CA ALA A 162 -13.30 8.17 -10.21
C ALA A 162 -14.02 9.27 -11.03
N GLY A 163 -13.40 10.45 -11.19
CA GLY A 163 -14.02 11.62 -11.83
C GLY A 163 -14.47 12.70 -10.85
N GLY A 164 -13.95 12.70 -9.61
CA GLY A 164 -14.22 13.73 -8.61
C GLY A 164 -15.65 13.70 -8.05
N ALA A 165 -16.07 14.82 -7.42
CA ALA A 165 -17.32 14.91 -6.66
C ALA A 165 -18.56 14.45 -7.45
N GLU A 166 -18.69 14.88 -8.71
CA GLU A 166 -19.84 14.53 -9.54
C GLU A 166 -19.99 13.02 -9.74
N ALA A 167 -18.88 12.26 -9.82
CA ALA A 167 -18.94 10.81 -9.98
C ALA A 167 -19.49 10.12 -8.72
N TRP A 168 -19.09 10.60 -7.53
CA TRP A 168 -19.57 10.08 -6.25
C TRP A 168 -21.04 10.42 -6.01
N GLU A 169 -21.48 11.62 -6.39
CA GLU A 169 -22.91 12.01 -6.35
C GLU A 169 -23.75 11.11 -7.25
N ARG A 170 -23.35 10.93 -8.52
CA ARG A 170 -24.06 10.05 -9.45
C ARG A 170 -24.14 8.61 -8.92
N LEU A 171 -23.02 8.10 -8.39
CA LEU A 171 -22.97 6.76 -7.81
C LEU A 171 -23.99 6.61 -6.68
N THR A 172 -23.98 7.50 -5.68
CA THR A 172 -24.85 7.34 -4.52
C THR A 172 -26.30 7.61 -4.87
N GLU A 173 -26.60 8.55 -5.77
CA GLU A 173 -27.96 8.76 -6.28
C GLU A 173 -28.51 7.48 -6.96
N ALA A 174 -27.73 6.89 -7.86
CA ALA A 174 -28.11 5.65 -8.53
C ALA A 174 -28.26 4.49 -7.55
N PHE A 175 -27.32 4.36 -6.62
CA PHE A 175 -27.35 3.34 -5.58
C PHE A 175 -28.59 3.43 -4.69
N TYR A 176 -28.91 4.61 -4.15
CA TYR A 176 -30.05 4.77 -3.24
C TYR A 176 -31.39 4.62 -3.94
N ARG A 177 -31.47 4.97 -5.24
CA ARG A 177 -32.64 4.67 -6.06
C ARG A 177 -32.93 3.16 -6.10
N GLU A 178 -31.91 2.32 -6.23
CA GLU A 178 -32.07 0.86 -6.21
C GLU A 178 -32.31 0.31 -4.79
N VAL A 179 -31.67 0.88 -3.77
CA VAL A 179 -31.94 0.53 -2.36
C VAL A 179 -33.41 0.73 -1.98
N HIS A 180 -34.05 1.80 -2.45
CA HIS A 180 -35.47 2.07 -2.19
C HIS A 180 -36.42 1.13 -2.93
N ARG A 181 -35.93 0.41 -3.95
CA ARG A 181 -36.70 -0.62 -4.70
C ARG A 181 -36.45 -2.03 -4.19
N ASP A 182 -35.49 -2.20 -3.28
CA ASP A 182 -35.07 -3.51 -2.79
C ASP A 182 -35.82 -3.90 -1.52
N ASP A 183 -36.60 -4.99 -1.58
CA ASP A 183 -37.43 -5.45 -0.45
C ASP A 183 -36.64 -5.74 0.84
N LEU A 184 -35.36 -6.11 0.73
CA LEU A 184 -34.52 -6.47 1.88
C LEU A 184 -33.91 -5.22 2.55
N LEU A 185 -33.52 -4.22 1.76
CA LEU A 185 -32.88 -3.01 2.27
C LEU A 185 -33.84 -1.88 2.54
N GLU A 186 -34.92 -1.72 1.76
CA GLU A 186 -35.88 -0.63 1.89
C GLU A 186 -36.33 -0.37 3.34
N PRO A 187 -36.64 -1.40 4.17
CA PRO A 187 -37.05 -1.16 5.56
C PRO A 187 -36.01 -0.44 6.42
N LEU A 188 -34.71 -0.61 6.11
CA LEU A 188 -33.61 0.08 6.80
C LEU A 188 -33.53 1.57 6.41
N PHE A 189 -33.95 1.92 5.19
CA PHE A 189 -33.77 3.24 4.58
C PHE A 189 -35.08 4.04 4.40
N ARG A 190 -36.25 3.47 4.69
CA ARG A 190 -37.56 4.12 4.49
C ARG A 190 -37.71 5.53 5.08
N HIS A 191 -37.13 5.76 6.25
CA HIS A 191 -37.24 7.02 7.00
C HIS A 191 -35.96 7.86 6.95
N MET A 192 -35.10 7.57 5.98
CA MET A 192 -33.85 8.27 5.78
C MET A 192 -34.09 9.69 5.28
N ASP A 193 -33.19 10.61 5.64
CA ASP A 193 -33.20 11.97 5.10
C ASP A 193 -32.97 11.96 3.58
N ALA A 194 -33.67 12.82 2.83
CA ALA A 194 -33.56 12.89 1.38
C ALA A 194 -32.15 13.27 0.88
N HIS A 195 -31.35 13.97 1.68
CA HIS A 195 -29.96 14.31 1.36
C HIS A 195 -28.97 13.21 1.76
N HIS A 196 -29.44 12.07 2.25
CA HIS A 196 -28.55 10.96 2.62
C HIS A 196 -27.62 10.49 1.50
N PRO A 197 -28.06 10.37 0.22
CA PRO A 197 -27.16 10.04 -0.88
C PRO A 197 -25.98 11.01 -0.99
N HIS A 198 -26.25 12.31 -0.89
CA HIS A 198 -25.23 13.36 -0.89
C HIS A 198 -24.26 13.22 0.28
N TYR A 199 -24.76 12.98 1.50
CA TYR A 199 -23.88 12.77 2.66
C TYR A 199 -22.99 11.53 2.52
N VAL A 200 -23.46 10.49 1.84
CA VAL A 200 -22.63 9.30 1.56
C VAL A 200 -21.64 9.58 0.43
N ALA A 201 -21.97 10.41 -0.55
CA ALA A 201 -21.03 10.85 -1.58
C ALA A 201 -19.87 11.62 -0.94
N LEU A 202 -20.16 12.58 -0.06
CA LEU A 202 -19.14 13.32 0.70
C LEU A 202 -18.26 12.37 1.54
N TRP A 203 -18.87 11.39 2.21
CA TRP A 203 -18.14 10.39 2.99
C TRP A 203 -17.15 9.59 2.13
N LEU A 204 -17.63 9.02 1.03
CA LEU A 204 -16.80 8.22 0.13
C LEU A 204 -15.72 9.08 -0.54
N ALA A 205 -16.06 10.29 -0.97
CA ALA A 205 -15.11 11.23 -1.55
C ALA A 205 -13.94 11.53 -0.60
N GLU A 206 -14.23 11.87 0.66
CA GLU A 206 -13.19 12.15 1.67
C GLU A 206 -12.32 10.92 1.97
N VAL A 207 -12.94 9.74 2.06
CA VAL A 207 -12.22 8.48 2.28
C VAL A 207 -11.24 8.21 1.16
N PHE A 208 -11.63 8.44 -0.09
CA PHE A 208 -10.84 8.12 -1.28
C PHE A 208 -9.85 9.22 -1.69
N GLY A 209 -9.60 10.18 -0.79
CA GLY A 209 -8.57 11.22 -0.96
C GLY A 209 -9.09 12.57 -1.48
N GLY A 210 -10.40 12.74 -1.58
CA GLY A 210 -11.03 14.02 -1.87
C GLY A 210 -11.04 14.99 -0.68
N PRO A 211 -11.64 16.19 -0.84
CA PRO A 211 -11.75 17.21 0.21
C PRO A 211 -12.46 16.71 1.47
N GLU A 212 -12.17 17.33 2.62
CA GLU A 212 -12.68 16.91 3.95
C GLU A 212 -14.08 17.45 4.28
N HIS A 213 -14.93 17.63 3.26
CA HIS A 213 -16.25 18.22 3.40
C HIS A 213 -17.17 17.42 4.33
N TYR A 214 -17.06 16.09 4.39
CA TYR A 214 -17.85 15.32 5.34
C TYR A 214 -17.42 15.63 6.78
N THR A 215 -16.12 15.67 7.04
CA THR A 215 -15.61 16.01 8.37
C THR A 215 -16.01 17.42 8.77
N GLU A 216 -15.83 18.40 7.89
CA GLU A 216 -16.16 19.81 8.11
C GLU A 216 -17.67 20.02 8.36
N GLU A 217 -18.53 19.41 7.56
CA GLU A 217 -19.97 19.68 7.59
C GLU A 217 -20.77 18.73 8.48
N ARG A 218 -20.25 17.51 8.71
CA ARG A 218 -20.99 16.43 9.38
C ARG A 218 -20.32 15.93 10.66
N GLY A 219 -19.08 16.32 10.96
CA GLY A 219 -18.38 15.92 12.18
C GLY A 219 -17.66 14.57 12.07
N GLY A 220 -17.37 14.12 10.85
CA GLY A 220 -16.43 13.03 10.58
C GLY A 220 -16.90 11.64 11.03
N PHE A 221 -15.94 10.74 11.24
CA PHE A 221 -16.19 9.31 11.48
C PHE A 221 -17.16 9.03 12.64
N GLN A 222 -17.07 9.80 13.73
CA GLN A 222 -17.95 9.62 14.89
C GLN A 222 -19.42 9.76 14.52
N ARG A 223 -19.76 10.82 13.77
CA ARG A 223 -21.13 11.03 13.29
C ARG A 223 -21.59 9.86 12.42
N MET A 224 -20.74 9.37 11.53
CA MET A 224 -21.06 8.23 10.66
C MET A 224 -21.35 6.98 11.50
N ALA A 225 -20.47 6.66 12.46
CA ALA A 225 -20.61 5.48 13.32
C ALA A 225 -21.91 5.52 14.14
N ASP A 226 -22.24 6.68 14.73
CA ASP A 226 -23.46 6.87 15.51
C ASP A 226 -24.73 6.59 14.70
N ARG A 227 -24.74 6.87 13.40
CA ARG A 227 -25.88 6.60 12.52
C ARG A 227 -26.12 5.11 12.27
N HIS A 228 -25.13 4.26 12.54
CA HIS A 228 -25.23 2.82 12.40
C HIS A 228 -25.62 2.11 13.71
N LEU A 229 -25.49 2.76 14.87
CA LEU A 229 -25.77 2.15 16.18
C LEU A 229 -27.21 1.65 16.30
N GLY A 230 -27.37 0.45 16.86
CA GLY A 230 -28.67 -0.14 17.17
C GLY A 230 -29.54 -0.52 15.96
N LYS A 231 -28.99 -0.46 14.74
CA LYS A 231 -29.72 -0.80 13.51
C LYS A 231 -29.89 -2.30 13.27
N GLY A 232 -29.12 -3.15 13.96
CA GLY A 232 -29.21 -4.61 13.83
C GLY A 232 -28.97 -5.11 12.40
N ILE A 233 -28.00 -4.53 11.69
CA ILE A 233 -27.72 -4.86 10.28
C ILE A 233 -27.25 -6.30 10.18
N THR A 234 -27.94 -7.10 9.38
CA THR A 234 -27.61 -8.50 9.15
C THR A 234 -26.56 -8.68 8.05
N GLU A 235 -25.88 -9.83 8.04
CA GLU A 235 -24.92 -10.17 6.98
C GLU A 235 -25.59 -10.33 5.60
N GLN A 236 -26.87 -10.69 5.56
CA GLN A 236 -27.63 -10.74 4.32
C GLN A 236 -27.85 -9.34 3.75
N GLN A 237 -28.26 -8.38 4.60
CA GLN A 237 -28.41 -6.97 4.22
C GLN A 237 -27.05 -6.38 3.80
N ARG A 238 -25.98 -6.65 4.54
CA ARG A 238 -24.62 -6.19 4.18
C ARG A 238 -24.22 -6.61 2.77
N ARG A 239 -24.35 -7.90 2.45
CA ARG A 239 -23.98 -8.42 1.12
C ARG A 239 -24.86 -7.88 0.02
N ARG A 240 -26.17 -7.70 0.27
CA ARG A 240 -27.08 -7.10 -0.70
C ARG A 240 -26.74 -5.63 -0.97
N TRP A 241 -26.40 -4.89 0.08
CA TRP A 241 -25.95 -3.50 -0.02
C TRP A 241 -24.70 -3.37 -0.89
N ILE A 242 -23.68 -4.23 -0.66
CA ILE A 242 -22.46 -4.25 -1.47
C ILE A 242 -22.80 -4.53 -2.94
N SER A 243 -23.60 -5.57 -3.22
CA SER A 243 -23.97 -5.94 -4.59
C SER A 243 -24.60 -4.77 -5.34
N LEU A 244 -25.60 -4.12 -4.73
CA LEU A 244 -26.28 -2.98 -5.35
C LEU A 244 -25.35 -1.79 -5.57
N LEU A 245 -24.40 -1.53 -4.66
CA LEU A 245 -23.42 -0.46 -4.86
C LEU A 245 -22.47 -0.77 -6.02
N MET A 246 -22.04 -2.03 -6.17
CA MET A 246 -21.20 -2.44 -7.30
C MET A 246 -21.96 -2.33 -8.62
N ASP A 247 -23.22 -2.78 -8.66
CA ASP A 247 -24.09 -2.66 -9.84
C ASP A 247 -24.31 -1.18 -10.21
N ALA A 248 -24.55 -0.31 -9.22
CA ALA A 248 -24.68 1.12 -9.43
C ALA A 248 -23.38 1.77 -9.96
N ALA A 249 -22.22 1.32 -9.48
CA ALA A 249 -20.92 1.78 -9.99
C ALA A 249 -20.72 1.43 -11.46
N ASP A 250 -21.18 0.25 -11.90
CA ASP A 250 -21.19 -0.12 -13.31
C ASP A 250 -22.18 0.72 -14.12
N GLU A 251 -23.39 0.94 -13.59
CA GLU A 251 -24.43 1.74 -14.25
C GLU A 251 -23.96 3.18 -14.56
N VAL A 252 -23.35 3.86 -13.57
CA VAL A 252 -22.93 5.26 -13.73
C VAL A 252 -21.56 5.42 -14.41
N GLY A 253 -20.95 4.31 -14.82
CA GLY A 253 -19.68 4.30 -15.55
C GLY A 253 -18.47 4.68 -14.69
N LEU A 254 -18.44 4.28 -13.41
CA LEU A 254 -17.20 4.38 -12.62
C LEU A 254 -16.07 3.57 -13.30
N PRO A 255 -14.79 3.97 -13.16
CA PRO A 255 -13.66 3.31 -13.80
C PRO A 255 -13.67 1.79 -13.59
N ALA A 256 -13.56 1.02 -14.67
CA ALA A 256 -13.64 -0.44 -14.65
C ALA A 256 -12.27 -1.12 -14.63
N ASP A 257 -11.18 -0.36 -14.54
CA ASP A 257 -9.84 -0.92 -14.44
C ASP A 257 -9.68 -1.79 -13.18
N PRO A 258 -8.98 -2.94 -13.26
CA PRO A 258 -8.84 -3.87 -12.14
C PRO A 258 -8.26 -3.22 -10.88
N GLU A 259 -7.33 -2.27 -11.04
CA GLU A 259 -6.68 -1.55 -9.96
C GLU A 259 -7.71 -0.73 -9.16
N PHE A 260 -8.53 0.09 -9.82
CA PHE A 260 -9.58 0.87 -9.18
C PHE A 260 -10.64 -0.04 -8.56
N ARG A 261 -11.13 -1.03 -9.30
CA ARG A 261 -12.20 -1.91 -8.81
C ARG A 261 -11.77 -2.75 -7.63
N SER A 262 -10.52 -3.21 -7.59
CA SER A 262 -9.96 -3.91 -6.44
C SER A 262 -9.88 -3.00 -5.21
N ALA A 263 -9.39 -1.77 -5.37
CA ALA A 263 -9.24 -0.83 -4.26
C ALA A 263 -10.61 -0.37 -3.71
N PHE A 264 -11.52 0.01 -4.59
CA PHE A 264 -12.89 0.41 -4.26
C PHE A 264 -13.65 -0.71 -3.53
N THR A 265 -13.65 -1.93 -4.09
CA THR A 265 -14.29 -3.09 -3.47
C THR A 265 -13.69 -3.42 -2.11
N GLY A 266 -12.35 -3.33 -1.99
CA GLY A 266 -11.65 -3.59 -0.72
C GLY A 266 -12.11 -2.68 0.41
N TYR A 267 -12.24 -1.37 0.14
CA TYR A 267 -12.77 -0.44 1.13
C TYR A 267 -14.22 -0.74 1.50
N ILE A 268 -15.09 -0.93 0.50
CA ILE A 268 -16.51 -1.17 0.72
C ILE A 268 -16.73 -2.46 1.53
N GLU A 269 -15.99 -3.52 1.23
CA GLU A 269 -16.04 -4.77 1.98
C GLU A 269 -15.67 -4.55 3.45
N TRP A 270 -14.53 -3.89 3.71
CA TRP A 270 -14.04 -3.62 5.05
C TRP A 270 -14.98 -2.68 5.83
N GLY A 271 -15.40 -1.57 5.23
CA GLY A 271 -16.24 -0.54 5.86
C GLY A 271 -17.62 -1.07 6.24
N THR A 272 -18.21 -1.91 5.39
CA THR A 272 -19.52 -2.52 5.69
C THR A 272 -19.45 -3.56 6.81
N ARG A 273 -18.31 -4.23 7.04
CA ARG A 273 -18.12 -5.08 8.24
C ARG A 273 -18.13 -4.27 9.52
N LEU A 274 -17.51 -3.09 9.49
CA LEU A 274 -17.52 -2.15 10.60
C LEU A 274 -18.95 -1.65 10.88
N ALA A 275 -19.72 -1.34 9.83
CA ALA A 275 -21.13 -0.98 9.96
C ALA A 275 -21.96 -2.09 10.65
N VAL A 276 -21.77 -3.36 10.27
CA VAL A 276 -22.41 -4.50 10.96
C VAL A 276 -22.00 -4.57 12.42
N ALA A 277 -20.71 -4.46 12.72
CA ALA A 277 -20.20 -4.49 14.10
C ALA A 277 -20.80 -3.37 14.97
N ASN A 278 -20.86 -2.15 14.45
CA ASN A 278 -21.42 -0.98 15.14
C ASN A 278 -22.94 -1.10 15.31
N SER A 279 -23.64 -1.79 14.41
CA SER A 279 -25.10 -1.90 14.47
C SER A 279 -25.66 -2.86 15.51
N ARG A 280 -24.79 -3.65 16.17
CA ARG A 280 -25.21 -4.67 17.13
C ARG A 280 -25.94 -4.04 18.33
N PRO A 281 -26.99 -4.70 18.88
CA PRO A 281 -27.63 -4.25 20.10
C PRO A 281 -26.62 -4.12 21.24
N GLY A 282 -26.58 -2.97 21.92
CA GLY A 282 -25.65 -2.71 23.02
C GLY A 282 -24.21 -2.40 22.60
N ALA A 283 -23.93 -2.19 21.31
CA ALA A 283 -22.67 -1.60 20.89
C ALA A 283 -22.50 -0.21 21.53
N GLY A 284 -21.40 0.01 22.23
CA GLY A 284 -21.05 1.32 22.79
C GLY A 284 -20.72 2.33 21.70
N ALA A 285 -20.67 3.61 22.06
CA ALA A 285 -20.18 4.65 21.15
C ALA A 285 -18.80 4.24 20.61
N ALA A 286 -18.62 4.33 19.30
CA ALA A 286 -17.32 4.06 18.69
C ALA A 286 -16.29 5.03 19.29
N GLY A 287 -15.15 4.53 19.78
CA GLY A 287 -14.08 5.42 20.26
C GLY A 287 -13.66 6.42 19.18
N TRP A 288 -13.21 7.62 19.57
CA TRP A 288 -12.78 8.65 18.62
C TRP A 288 -11.75 8.09 17.63
N ALA A 289 -12.01 8.28 16.34
CA ALA A 289 -11.15 7.88 15.25
C ALA A 289 -11.31 8.88 14.09
N PRO A 290 -10.25 9.15 13.31
CA PRO A 290 -10.36 9.97 12.11
C PRO A 290 -11.10 9.24 10.99
N VAL A 291 -11.54 9.97 9.97
CA VAL A 291 -12.06 9.38 8.72
C VAL A 291 -10.95 8.52 8.09
N PRO A 292 -11.21 7.25 7.73
CA PRO A 292 -10.22 6.42 7.07
C PRO A 292 -9.80 7.03 5.74
N LYS A 293 -8.49 7.12 5.49
CA LYS A 293 -7.96 7.46 4.17
C LYS A 293 -7.60 6.17 3.45
N TRP A 294 -8.28 5.86 2.34
CA TRP A 294 -8.11 4.63 1.57
C TRP A 294 -7.50 4.93 0.20
N GLY A 295 -6.47 4.17 -0.16
CA GLY A 295 -5.74 4.32 -1.43
C GLY A 295 -5.75 3.04 -2.26
N TRP A 296 -4.86 2.99 -3.26
CA TRP A 296 -4.82 1.96 -4.30
C TRP A 296 -4.43 0.53 -3.86
N GLY A 297 -3.98 0.30 -2.63
CA GLY A 297 -3.55 -1.03 -2.19
C GLY A 297 -2.16 -1.44 -2.74
N VAL A 298 -1.93 -2.71 -3.09
CA VAL A 298 -0.58 -3.26 -3.38
C VAL A 298 0.01 -2.79 -4.74
N ALA A 299 -0.79 -2.21 -5.62
CA ALA A 299 -0.33 -1.67 -6.90
C ALA A 299 -1.18 -0.45 -7.32
N PRO A 300 -0.58 0.72 -7.60
CA PRO A 300 -1.30 1.85 -8.18
C PRO A 300 -1.57 1.59 -9.67
N PRO A 301 -2.57 2.28 -10.27
CA PRO A 301 -2.88 2.15 -11.68
C PRO A 301 -1.71 2.65 -12.52
N ARG A 302 -1.48 2.00 -13.67
CA ARG A 302 -0.52 2.52 -14.66
C ARG A 302 -1.15 3.70 -15.38
N ARG A 303 -0.44 4.83 -15.44
CA ARG A 303 -0.83 5.95 -16.32
C ARG A 303 -0.72 5.51 -17.79
N SER A 304 -1.75 5.79 -18.58
CA SER A 304 -1.82 5.60 -20.04
C SER A 304 -1.18 6.75 -20.80
#